data_AF-A0A937N9T9-F1
#
_entry.id   AF-A0A937N9T9-F1
#
_cell.length_a   1.000
_cell.length_b   1.000
_cell.length_c   1.000
_cell.angle_alpha   90.00
_cell.angle_beta   90.00
_cell.angle_gamma   90.00
#
_symmetry.space_group_name_H-M   'P 1'
#
loop_
_entity.id
_entity.type
_entity.pdbx_description
1 polymer ?
#
loop_
_entity_poly.entity_id
_entity_poly.type
_entity_poly.pdbx_seq_one_letter_code
_entity_poly.pdbx_strand_id
1 'polypeptide(L)'
;MRYAASELIEHIEMMSGAKLDIIARGDDLAGRVPIYLDQAADAGLDAAPEKVSTDQAAFTLKVDSKSVSIRGLSPEGSLFGYYELLEQLGIRWFMPGEIGRVIPEAKTVRVKEQVTTQGPSFPARWAAGYAGKFRTWQRRMRMGGPHFPSAHGIRMPKTHSFEEKPDCYALIGGERKNRQLCVSNPETLKGAVETVRNYFRQKPESPWIGIGSPTTGAASASAIAD
;
A
#
# COMPACT_ATOMS: atom_id res chain seq x y z
N MET A 1 -15.55 3.70 5.46
CA MET A 1 -16.26 2.63 6.18
C MET A 1 -17.18 1.79 5.32
N ARG A 2 -18.11 2.35 4.52
CA ARG A 2 -18.99 1.56 3.65
C ARG A 2 -18.26 0.56 2.73
N TYR A 3 -17.14 0.96 2.13
CA TYR A 3 -16.31 0.06 1.30
C TYR A 3 -15.72 -1.13 2.07
N ALA A 4 -15.27 -0.92 3.31
CA ALA A 4 -14.70 -2.00 4.13
C ALA A 4 -15.78 -3.01 4.54
N ALA A 5 -16.95 -2.49 4.95
CA ALA A 5 -18.12 -3.33 5.22
C ALA A 5 -18.55 -4.12 3.98
N SER A 6 -18.58 -3.50 2.80
CA SER A 6 -18.94 -4.21 1.57
C SER A 6 -17.94 -5.30 1.19
N GLU A 7 -16.63 -5.09 1.38
CA GLU A 7 -15.64 -6.16 1.15
C GLU A 7 -15.88 -7.34 2.09
N LEU A 8 -16.16 -7.11 3.38
CA LEU A 8 -16.48 -8.18 4.32
C LEU A 8 -17.75 -8.93 3.91
N ILE A 9 -18.84 -8.21 3.64
CA ILE A 9 -20.13 -8.80 3.27
C ILE A 9 -20.01 -9.64 2.00
N GLU A 10 -19.41 -9.08 0.93
CA GLU A 10 -19.23 -9.75 -0.36
C GLU A 10 -18.47 -11.07 -0.16
N HIS A 11 -17.35 -11.04 0.58
CA HIS A 11 -16.50 -12.22 0.71
C HIS A 11 -17.08 -13.28 1.65
N ILE A 12 -17.83 -12.89 2.70
CA ILE A 12 -18.56 -13.86 3.54
C ILE A 12 -19.72 -14.49 2.76
N GLU A 13 -20.43 -13.72 1.94
CA GLU A 13 -21.49 -14.24 1.07
C GLU A 13 -20.91 -15.21 0.03
N MET A 14 -19.81 -14.86 -0.64
CA MET A 14 -19.13 -15.76 -1.57
C MET A 14 -18.62 -17.05 -0.90
N MET A 15 -18.10 -16.95 0.33
CA MET A 15 -17.57 -18.10 1.08
C MET A 15 -18.67 -19.05 1.58
N SER A 16 -19.79 -18.51 2.06
CA SER A 16 -20.76 -19.27 2.87
C SER A 16 -22.20 -19.22 2.38
N GLY A 17 -22.52 -18.33 1.45
CA GLY A 17 -23.88 -17.98 1.06
C GLY A 17 -24.63 -17.12 2.08
N ALA A 18 -24.04 -16.81 3.23
CA ALA A 18 -24.69 -16.00 4.25
C ALA A 18 -24.67 -14.51 3.88
N LYS A 19 -25.85 -13.88 3.91
CA LYS A 19 -26.00 -12.44 3.74
C LYS A 19 -25.93 -11.76 5.10
N LEU A 20 -25.00 -10.83 5.24
CA LEU A 20 -24.82 -10.04 6.45
C LEU A 20 -25.54 -8.70 6.31
N ASP A 21 -26.39 -8.38 7.26
CA ASP A 21 -27.10 -7.10 7.32
C ASP A 21 -26.20 -6.01 7.94
N ILE A 22 -26.31 -4.78 7.42
CA ILE A 22 -25.75 -3.59 8.10
C ILE A 22 -26.87 -2.95 8.89
N ILE A 23 -26.75 -2.97 10.22
CA ILE A 23 -27.69 -2.38 11.17
C ILE A 23 -27.01 -1.30 12.02
N ALA A 24 -27.80 -0.43 12.66
CA ALA A 24 -27.25 0.57 13.56
C ALA A 24 -26.83 -0.06 14.89
N ARG A 25 -25.86 0.57 15.57
CA ARG A 25 -25.44 0.12 16.90
C ARG A 25 -26.60 0.34 17.88
N GLY A 26 -26.97 -0.72 18.60
CA GLY A 26 -28.08 -0.70 19.57
C GLY A 26 -29.39 -1.26 19.03
N ASP A 27 -29.47 -1.55 17.72
CA ASP A 27 -30.59 -2.30 17.15
C ASP A 27 -30.64 -3.73 17.71
N ASP A 28 -31.85 -4.33 17.71
CA ASP A 28 -32.03 -5.72 18.12
C ASP A 28 -31.26 -6.66 17.17
N LEU A 29 -30.35 -7.44 17.75
CA LEU A 29 -29.51 -8.37 17.02
C LEU A 29 -30.25 -9.68 16.69
N ALA A 30 -31.46 -9.89 17.21
CA ALA A 30 -32.26 -11.09 17.00
C ALA A 30 -31.48 -12.40 17.27
N GLY A 31 -30.66 -12.39 18.34
CA GLY A 31 -29.82 -13.52 18.74
C GLY A 31 -28.56 -13.74 17.89
N ARG A 32 -28.24 -12.83 16.96
CA ARG A 32 -27.01 -12.90 16.13
C ARG A 32 -25.80 -12.31 16.87
N VAL A 33 -24.62 -12.80 16.51
CA VAL A 33 -23.34 -12.24 16.97
C VAL A 33 -22.95 -11.06 16.06
N PRO A 34 -22.80 -9.84 16.60
CA PRO A 34 -22.48 -8.65 15.82
C PRO A 34 -21.00 -8.61 15.44
N ILE A 35 -20.74 -7.99 14.29
CA ILE A 35 -19.39 -7.60 13.87
C ILE A 35 -19.33 -6.07 13.93
N TYR A 36 -18.59 -5.55 14.91
CA TYR A 36 -18.42 -4.13 15.13
C TYR A 36 -17.20 -3.57 14.42
N LEU A 37 -17.41 -2.42 13.77
CA LEU A 37 -16.54 -1.88 12.76
C LEU A 37 -16.10 -0.46 13.10
N ASP A 38 -14.80 -0.25 13.20
CA ASP A 38 -14.18 1.05 13.46
C ASP A 38 -14.81 1.76 14.67
N GLN A 39 -15.46 2.91 14.50
CA GLN A 39 -16.11 3.65 15.59
C GLN A 39 -17.26 2.88 16.25
N ALA A 40 -17.83 1.87 15.58
CA ALA A 40 -18.83 0.99 16.18
C ALA A 40 -18.21 -0.08 17.11
N ALA A 41 -16.89 -0.29 17.06
CA ALA A 41 -16.18 -1.21 17.94
C ALA A 41 -16.20 -0.76 19.41
N ASP A 42 -15.71 -1.64 20.28
CA ASP A 42 -15.47 -1.35 21.69
C ASP A 42 -14.45 -0.20 21.83
N ALA A 43 -14.83 0.88 22.52
CA ALA A 43 -13.96 2.02 22.78
C ALA A 43 -12.73 1.64 23.62
N GLY A 44 -12.79 0.52 24.37
CA GLY A 44 -11.63 -0.06 25.05
C GLY A 44 -10.51 -0.51 24.10
N LEU A 45 -10.77 -0.60 22.79
CA LEU A 45 -9.77 -0.94 21.78
C LEU A 45 -9.06 0.28 21.19
N ASP A 46 -9.46 1.52 21.52
CA ASP A 46 -8.93 2.74 20.90
C ASP A 46 -7.40 2.86 21.04
N ALA A 47 -6.88 2.58 22.23
CA ALA A 47 -5.45 2.63 22.50
C ALA A 47 -4.70 1.35 22.07
N ALA A 48 -5.38 0.29 21.62
CA ALA A 48 -4.73 -0.99 21.37
C ALA A 48 -3.77 -0.94 20.16
N PRO A 49 -4.15 -0.40 18.98
CA PRO A 49 -3.22 -0.32 17.86
C PRO A 49 -2.02 0.61 18.13
N GLU A 50 -2.22 1.70 18.89
CA GLU A 50 -1.15 2.65 19.22
C GLU A 50 -0.02 2.01 20.04
N LYS A 51 -0.31 0.95 20.78
CA LYS A 51 0.70 0.20 21.56
C LYS A 51 1.73 -0.52 20.70
N VAL A 52 1.43 -0.81 19.43
CA VAL A 52 2.32 -1.57 18.55
C VAL A 52 2.89 -0.73 17.41
N SER A 53 2.21 0.34 16.99
CA SER A 53 2.64 1.18 15.88
C SER A 53 1.93 2.53 15.89
N THR A 54 2.63 3.55 15.43
CA THR A 54 2.06 4.88 15.15
C THR A 54 1.60 5.04 13.69
N ASP A 55 1.79 4.02 12.85
CA ASP A 55 1.35 4.03 11.46
C ASP A 55 -0.17 3.95 11.39
N GLN A 56 -0.78 4.80 10.56
CA GLN A 56 -2.22 4.88 10.37
C GLN A 56 -2.85 3.56 9.86
N ALA A 57 -2.03 2.67 9.29
CA ALA A 57 -2.41 1.32 8.87
C ALA A 57 -2.54 0.32 10.03
N ALA A 58 -2.19 0.68 11.26
CA ALA A 58 -2.29 -0.20 12.41
C ALA A 58 -3.74 -0.49 12.82
N PHE A 59 -3.99 -1.70 13.32
CA PHE A 59 -5.31 -2.17 13.75
C PHE A 59 -5.27 -3.20 14.87
N THR A 60 -6.43 -3.40 15.50
CA THR A 60 -6.72 -4.50 16.41
C THR A 60 -7.99 -5.23 15.95
N LEU A 61 -7.90 -6.56 15.85
CA LEU A 61 -8.99 -7.51 15.66
C LEU A 61 -9.18 -8.26 16.99
N LYS A 62 -10.35 -8.08 17.62
CA LYS A 62 -10.76 -8.82 18.81
C LYS A 62 -11.94 -9.71 18.46
N VAL A 63 -11.85 -10.97 18.86
CA VAL A 63 -12.91 -11.97 18.69
C VAL A 63 -13.16 -12.61 20.03
N ASP A 64 -14.42 -12.60 20.47
CA ASP A 64 -14.90 -13.32 21.64
C ASP A 64 -16.27 -13.94 21.34
N SER A 65 -16.78 -14.75 22.27
CA SER A 65 -18.11 -15.37 22.17
C SER A 65 -19.29 -14.40 21.97
N LYS A 66 -19.10 -13.09 22.22
CA LYS A 66 -20.16 -12.09 22.14
C LYS A 66 -20.07 -11.22 20.90
N SER A 67 -18.88 -11.03 20.32
CA SER A 67 -18.70 -10.16 19.16
C SER A 67 -17.38 -10.37 18.42
N VAL A 68 -17.34 -9.86 17.20
CA VAL A 68 -16.09 -9.56 16.49
C VAL A 68 -15.95 -8.04 16.45
N SER A 69 -14.81 -7.49 16.88
CA SER A 69 -14.55 -6.05 16.89
C SER A 69 -13.26 -5.74 16.13
N ILE A 70 -13.33 -4.82 15.18
CA ILE A 70 -12.17 -4.34 14.40
C ILE A 70 -12.01 -2.84 14.59
N ARG A 71 -10.85 -2.41 15.08
CA ARG A 71 -10.52 -1.00 15.33
C ARG A 71 -9.15 -0.66 14.76
N GLY A 72 -9.08 0.32 13.87
CA GLY A 72 -7.83 0.86 13.33
C GLY A 72 -7.55 2.28 13.80
N LEU A 73 -6.29 2.73 13.67
CA LEU A 73 -5.92 4.14 13.89
C LEU A 73 -6.48 5.08 12.83
N SER A 74 -6.86 4.52 11.69
CA SER A 74 -7.48 5.25 10.60
C SER A 74 -8.47 4.35 9.85
N PRO A 75 -9.24 4.91 8.91
CA PRO A 75 -10.06 4.10 8.00
C PRO A 75 -9.28 3.05 7.21
N GLU A 76 -8.01 3.30 6.89
CA GLU A 76 -7.13 2.35 6.21
C GLU A 76 -6.71 1.21 7.15
N GLY A 77 -6.28 1.54 8.38
CA GLY A 77 -5.96 0.52 9.38
C GLY A 77 -7.16 -0.37 9.69
N SER A 78 -8.34 0.25 9.86
CA SER A 78 -9.59 -0.48 10.02
C SER A 78 -9.79 -1.44 8.85
N LEU A 79 -9.69 -0.97 7.59
CA LEU A 79 -9.77 -1.81 6.37
C LEU A 79 -8.81 -3.01 6.41
N PHE A 80 -7.58 -2.82 6.86
CA PHE A 80 -6.59 -3.91 6.98
C PHE A 80 -6.94 -4.94 8.05
N GLY A 81 -7.64 -4.53 9.11
CA GLY A 81 -8.22 -5.46 10.09
C GLY A 81 -9.33 -6.35 9.51
N TYR A 82 -10.09 -5.89 8.52
CA TYR A 82 -11.03 -6.75 7.79
C TYR A 82 -10.29 -7.75 6.92
N TYR A 83 -9.25 -7.31 6.22
CA TYR A 83 -8.44 -8.23 5.41
C TYR A 83 -7.74 -9.27 6.28
N GLU A 84 -7.33 -8.92 7.50
CA GLU A 84 -6.88 -9.89 8.50
C GLU A 84 -7.95 -10.93 8.84
N LEU A 85 -9.16 -10.50 9.16
CA LEU A 85 -10.25 -11.44 9.43
C LEU A 85 -10.52 -12.35 8.24
N LEU A 86 -10.63 -11.80 7.02
CA LEU A 86 -10.86 -12.57 5.80
C LEU A 86 -9.71 -13.56 5.51
N GLU A 87 -8.46 -13.16 5.74
CA GLU A 87 -7.31 -14.05 5.61
C GLU A 87 -7.31 -15.18 6.64
N GLN A 88 -7.71 -14.92 7.88
CA GLN A 88 -7.87 -15.98 8.87
C GLN A 88 -8.98 -16.98 8.51
N LEU A 89 -9.99 -16.54 7.77
CA LEU A 89 -11.04 -17.40 7.19
C LEU A 89 -10.57 -18.18 5.95
N GLY A 90 -9.35 -17.96 5.49
CA GLY A 90 -8.73 -18.69 4.38
C GLY A 90 -8.80 -17.99 3.03
N ILE A 91 -9.34 -16.76 2.96
CA ILE A 91 -9.38 -15.99 1.72
C ILE A 91 -7.97 -15.49 1.36
N ARG A 92 -7.59 -15.56 0.09
CA ARG A 92 -6.27 -15.13 -0.41
C ARG A 92 -6.36 -14.31 -1.69
N TRP A 93 -5.42 -13.40 -1.87
CA TRP A 93 -5.27 -12.57 -3.08
C TRP A 93 -3.84 -12.66 -3.64
N PHE A 94 -3.51 -13.77 -4.30
CA PHE A 94 -2.16 -14.04 -4.79
C PHE A 94 -1.72 -13.12 -5.94
N MET A 95 -2.65 -12.69 -6.79
CA MET A 95 -2.38 -11.75 -7.88
C MET A 95 -3.63 -10.91 -8.20
N PRO A 96 -3.49 -9.81 -8.95
CA PRO A 96 -4.64 -9.03 -9.39
C PRO A 96 -5.61 -9.83 -10.27
N GLY A 97 -6.91 -9.56 -10.11
CA GLY A 97 -7.97 -10.19 -10.89
C GLY A 97 -8.56 -11.44 -10.22
N GLU A 98 -9.57 -12.03 -10.87
CA GLU A 98 -10.32 -13.16 -10.31
C GLU A 98 -9.47 -14.42 -10.16
N ILE A 99 -8.58 -14.70 -11.12
CA ILE A 99 -7.69 -15.87 -11.08
C ILE A 99 -6.76 -15.88 -9.86
N GLY A 100 -6.44 -14.70 -9.31
CA GLY A 100 -5.62 -14.56 -8.12
C GLY A 100 -6.41 -14.56 -6.81
N ARG A 101 -7.74 -14.58 -6.87
CA ARG A 101 -8.62 -14.57 -5.70
C ARG A 101 -9.03 -16.00 -5.37
N VAL A 102 -8.66 -16.45 -4.17
CA VAL A 102 -9.08 -17.75 -3.63
C VAL A 102 -10.03 -17.50 -2.47
N ILE A 103 -11.23 -18.08 -2.56
CA ILE A 103 -12.25 -18.03 -1.52
C ILE A 103 -12.65 -19.48 -1.24
N PRO A 104 -12.39 -20.00 -0.03
CA PRO A 104 -12.83 -21.34 0.32
C PRO A 104 -14.36 -21.40 0.44
N GLU A 105 -14.96 -22.55 0.11
CA GLU A 105 -16.37 -22.78 0.38
C GLU A 105 -16.55 -23.33 1.82
N ALA A 106 -17.41 -22.68 2.61
CA ALA A 106 -17.68 -23.11 3.98
C ALA A 106 -19.10 -22.74 4.42
N LYS A 107 -19.96 -23.73 4.67
CA LYS A 107 -21.32 -23.52 5.21
C LYS A 107 -21.34 -22.95 6.62
N THR A 108 -20.24 -23.05 7.37
CA THR A 108 -20.10 -22.49 8.71
C THR A 108 -18.78 -21.73 8.78
N VAL A 109 -18.87 -20.42 8.93
CA VAL A 109 -17.71 -19.55 9.14
C VAL A 109 -17.31 -19.64 10.61
N ARG A 110 -16.05 -20.00 10.87
CA ARG A 110 -15.51 -20.11 12.24
C ARG A 110 -14.27 -19.25 12.36
N VAL A 111 -14.23 -18.44 13.41
CA VAL A 111 -13.05 -17.68 13.81
C VAL A 111 -12.74 -18.00 15.27
N LYS A 112 -11.46 -18.12 15.61
CA LYS A 112 -11.03 -18.41 16.99
C LYS A 112 -11.11 -17.14 17.83
N GLU A 113 -11.48 -17.29 19.10
CA GLU A 113 -11.34 -16.22 20.09
C GLU A 113 -9.87 -15.77 20.17
N GLN A 114 -9.65 -14.46 20.09
CA GLN A 114 -8.31 -13.88 20.02
C GLN A 114 -8.33 -12.37 20.25
N VAL A 115 -7.14 -11.82 20.49
CA VAL A 115 -6.86 -10.41 20.28
C VAL A 115 -5.58 -10.33 19.44
N THR A 116 -5.72 -9.84 18.22
CA THR A 116 -4.63 -9.68 17.26
C THR A 116 -4.47 -8.20 16.95
N THR A 117 -3.31 -7.65 17.31
CA THR A 117 -2.96 -6.25 17.02
C THR A 117 -1.75 -6.23 16.10
N GLN A 118 -1.86 -5.53 14.98
CA GLN A 118 -0.80 -5.45 13.98
C GLN A 118 -0.57 -4.00 13.54
N GLY A 119 0.69 -3.69 13.26
CA GLY A 119 1.11 -2.50 12.55
C GLY A 119 2.22 -2.87 11.56
N PRO A 120 2.35 -2.16 10.45
CA PRO A 120 3.37 -2.47 9.46
C PRO A 120 4.77 -2.17 10.01
N SER A 121 5.73 -3.07 9.73
CA SER A 121 7.14 -2.85 10.07
C SER A 121 7.85 -1.88 9.12
N PHE A 122 7.35 -1.71 7.90
CA PHE A 122 7.89 -0.80 6.90
C PHE A 122 6.85 0.26 6.55
N PRO A 123 7.17 1.56 6.60
CA PRO A 123 6.19 2.62 6.37
C PRO A 123 5.70 2.70 4.93
N ALA A 124 6.57 2.43 3.94
CA ALA A 124 6.22 2.45 2.53
C ALA A 124 6.11 1.02 2.00
N ARG A 125 4.92 0.62 1.53
CA ARG A 125 4.63 -0.73 1.03
C ARG A 125 3.92 -0.60 -0.31
N TRP A 126 4.65 -0.72 -1.41
CA TRP A 126 4.09 -0.51 -2.75
C TRP A 126 4.60 -1.54 -3.75
N ALA A 127 3.71 -2.03 -4.60
CA ALA A 127 4.11 -2.78 -5.78
C ALA A 127 4.48 -1.82 -6.92
N ALA A 128 5.67 -1.99 -7.49
CA ALA A 128 6.14 -1.20 -8.63
C ALA A 128 5.70 -1.81 -9.97
N GLY A 129 5.93 -1.07 -11.07
CA GLY A 129 5.68 -1.56 -12.43
C GLY A 129 4.20 -1.83 -12.71
N TYR A 130 3.91 -2.91 -13.44
CA TYR A 130 2.54 -3.25 -13.86
C TYR A 130 1.61 -3.54 -12.68
N ALA A 131 2.11 -4.20 -11.63
CA ALA A 131 1.37 -4.49 -10.41
C ALA A 131 0.88 -3.20 -9.69
N GLY A 132 1.63 -2.10 -9.84
CA GLY A 132 1.29 -0.79 -9.29
C GLY A 132 -0.03 -0.21 -9.79
N LYS A 133 -0.57 -0.71 -10.91
CA LYS A 133 -1.87 -0.27 -11.47
C LYS A 133 -3.06 -0.85 -10.70
N PHE A 134 -2.90 -1.96 -9.98
CA PHE A 134 -4.00 -2.68 -9.36
C PHE A 134 -4.23 -2.24 -7.90
N ARG A 135 -4.85 -1.09 -7.73
CA ARG A 135 -5.06 -0.46 -6.41
C ARG A 135 -5.90 -1.28 -5.44
N THR A 136 -6.90 -2.03 -5.93
CA THR A 136 -7.73 -2.90 -5.10
C THR A 136 -6.94 -4.09 -4.57
N TRP A 137 -6.17 -4.74 -5.44
CA TRP A 137 -5.29 -5.85 -5.04
C TRP A 137 -4.23 -5.37 -4.03
N GLN A 138 -3.60 -4.22 -4.25
CA GLN A 138 -2.63 -3.65 -3.31
C GLN A 138 -3.25 -3.41 -1.92
N ARG A 139 -4.47 -2.87 -1.85
CA ARG A 139 -5.18 -2.68 -0.56
C ARG A 139 -5.43 -4.01 0.15
N ARG A 140 -5.87 -5.04 -0.57
CA ARG A 140 -6.06 -6.41 -0.05
C ARG A 140 -4.76 -7.01 0.49
N MET A 141 -3.62 -6.67 -0.13
CA MET A 141 -2.28 -7.03 0.36
C MET A 141 -1.74 -6.12 1.48
N ARG A 142 -2.58 -5.26 2.08
CA ARG A 142 -2.21 -4.28 3.12
C ARG A 142 -1.06 -3.33 2.73
N MET A 143 -0.94 -3.06 1.43
CA MET A 143 0.01 -2.08 0.89
C MET A 143 -0.50 -0.65 1.11
N GLY A 144 0.41 0.29 1.33
CA GLY A 144 0.06 1.66 1.67
C GLY A 144 1.24 2.47 2.20
N GLY A 145 0.89 3.55 2.90
CA GLY A 145 1.84 4.51 3.46
C GLY A 145 2.49 5.40 2.39
N PRO A 146 3.62 6.06 2.70
CA PRO A 146 4.21 7.02 1.78
C PRO A 146 4.64 6.38 0.44
N HIS A 147 4.31 7.03 -0.68
CA HIS A 147 4.57 6.47 -2.00
C HIS A 147 5.97 6.78 -2.52
N PHE A 148 6.81 5.74 -2.60
CA PHE A 148 8.11 5.80 -3.26
C PHE A 148 7.94 5.60 -4.78
N PRO A 149 8.18 6.63 -5.62
CA PRO A 149 8.02 6.52 -7.05
C PRO A 149 9.18 5.70 -7.64
N SER A 150 8.85 4.58 -8.27
CA SER A 150 9.82 3.90 -9.14
C SER A 150 10.24 4.83 -10.28
N ALA A 151 11.51 4.78 -10.67
CA ALA A 151 12.05 5.55 -11.79
C ALA A 151 12.84 4.66 -12.74
N HIS A 152 12.60 4.86 -14.04
CA HIS A 152 13.34 4.24 -15.13
C HIS A 152 13.98 5.34 -15.99
N GLY A 153 14.97 6.02 -15.42
CA GLY A 153 15.70 7.10 -16.07
C GLY A 153 16.33 8.08 -15.07
N ILE A 154 17.38 8.76 -15.52
CA ILE A 154 17.92 9.94 -14.84
C ILE A 154 17.22 11.17 -15.43
N ARG A 155 16.70 12.04 -14.56
CA ARG A 155 16.04 13.28 -14.99
C ARG A 155 17.10 14.34 -15.28
N MET A 156 16.92 15.05 -16.39
CA MET A 156 17.84 16.08 -16.85
C MET A 156 17.11 17.42 -17.03
N PRO A 157 17.82 18.56 -16.95
CA PRO A 157 17.26 19.85 -17.30
C PRO A 157 16.89 19.87 -18.79
N LYS A 158 15.95 20.73 -19.18
CA LYS A 158 15.56 20.86 -20.60
C LYS A 158 16.74 21.18 -21.53
N THR A 159 17.74 21.90 -21.03
CA THR A 159 19.00 22.26 -21.72
C THR A 159 19.97 21.09 -21.98
N HIS A 160 19.59 19.89 -21.56
CA HIS A 160 20.33 18.64 -21.78
C HIS A 160 19.51 17.69 -22.66
N SER A 161 18.79 18.24 -23.63
CA SER A 161 18.15 17.48 -24.69
C SER A 161 19.18 16.76 -25.57
N PHE A 162 18.74 15.76 -26.33
CA PHE A 162 19.64 15.01 -27.22
C PHE A 162 20.17 15.88 -28.36
N GLU A 163 19.33 16.81 -28.81
CA GLU A 163 19.62 17.75 -29.88
C GLU A 163 20.68 18.78 -29.46
N GLU A 164 20.61 19.28 -28.22
CA GLU A 164 21.54 20.27 -27.70
C GLU A 164 22.83 19.65 -27.14
N LYS A 165 22.73 18.49 -26.49
CA LYS A 165 23.86 17.83 -25.81
C LYS A 165 23.92 16.32 -26.12
N PRO A 166 24.15 15.91 -27.38
CA PRO A 166 24.19 14.50 -27.75
C PRO A 166 25.25 13.69 -27.00
N ASP A 167 26.34 14.32 -26.55
CA ASP A 167 27.39 13.65 -25.76
C ASP A 167 26.94 13.21 -24.36
N CYS A 168 25.86 13.80 -23.83
CA CYS A 168 25.26 13.36 -22.58
C CYS A 168 24.51 12.02 -22.73
N TYR A 169 24.41 11.49 -23.95
CA TYR A 169 23.67 10.27 -24.26
C TYR A 169 24.58 9.11 -24.66
N ALA A 170 24.05 7.90 -24.53
CA ALA A 170 24.79 6.66 -24.70
C ALA A 170 25.41 6.55 -26.09
N LEU A 171 26.66 6.08 -26.14
CA LEU A 171 27.38 5.73 -27.36
C LEU A 171 27.14 4.24 -27.65
N ILE A 172 26.43 3.93 -28.73
CA ILE A 172 26.10 2.55 -29.12
C ILE A 172 26.59 2.35 -30.55
N GLY A 173 27.55 1.44 -30.74
CA GLY A 173 28.12 1.18 -32.06
C GLY A 173 28.82 2.40 -32.69
N GLY A 174 29.43 3.26 -31.88
CA GLY A 174 30.09 4.49 -32.35
C GLY A 174 29.15 5.68 -32.57
N GLU A 175 27.83 5.52 -32.37
CA GLU A 175 26.86 6.59 -32.57
C GLU A 175 26.15 6.96 -31.26
N ARG A 176 25.91 8.26 -31.03
CA ARG A 176 25.11 8.74 -29.91
C ARG A 176 23.64 8.38 -30.14
N LYS A 177 22.97 7.83 -29.12
CA LYS A 177 21.57 7.42 -29.20
C LYS A 177 20.76 8.00 -28.05
N ASN A 178 19.61 8.62 -28.37
CA ASN A 178 18.61 9.07 -27.41
C ASN A 178 17.81 7.90 -26.80
N ARG A 179 18.50 6.95 -26.15
CA ARG A 179 17.91 5.81 -25.46
C ARG A 179 18.29 5.76 -23.99
N GLN A 180 19.52 6.16 -23.68
CA GLN A 180 20.08 6.16 -22.34
C GLN A 180 21.04 7.34 -22.18
N LEU A 181 21.26 7.76 -20.95
CA LEU A 181 22.24 8.79 -20.62
C LEU A 181 23.64 8.17 -20.43
N CYS A 182 24.66 8.90 -20.84
CA CYS A 182 26.06 8.54 -20.66
C CYS A 182 26.51 8.95 -19.26
N VAL A 183 26.44 8.02 -18.29
CA VAL A 183 26.78 8.30 -16.88
C VAL A 183 28.27 8.58 -16.63
N SER A 184 29.14 8.25 -17.60
CA SER A 184 30.56 8.60 -17.56
C SER A 184 30.86 10.01 -18.10
N ASN A 185 29.89 10.68 -18.72
CA ASN A 185 30.06 12.07 -19.15
C ASN A 185 29.81 13.01 -17.94
N PRO A 186 30.80 13.84 -17.54
CA PRO A 186 30.64 14.78 -16.43
C PRO A 186 29.47 15.76 -16.59
N GLU A 187 29.11 16.15 -17.82
CA GLU A 187 27.95 17.03 -18.07
C GLU A 187 26.62 16.34 -17.74
N THR A 188 26.51 15.03 -17.97
CA THR A 188 25.35 14.24 -17.55
C THR A 188 25.18 14.29 -16.04
N LEU A 189 26.27 14.09 -15.28
CA LEU A 189 26.24 14.14 -13.83
C LEU A 189 25.86 15.53 -13.32
N LYS A 190 26.43 16.60 -13.90
CA LYS A 190 26.10 17.99 -13.54
C LYS A 190 24.61 18.28 -13.73
N GLY A 191 24.03 17.93 -14.88
CA GLY A 191 22.61 18.14 -15.14
C GLY A 191 21.71 17.33 -14.21
N ALA A 192 22.07 16.09 -13.90
CA ALA A 192 21.34 15.27 -12.95
C ALA A 192 21.33 15.89 -11.53
N VAL A 193 22.50 16.34 -11.05
CA VAL A 193 22.64 17.01 -9.74
C VAL A 193 21.85 18.32 -9.71
N GLU A 194 21.92 19.12 -10.76
CA GLU A 194 21.13 20.36 -10.87
C GLU A 194 19.62 20.06 -10.78
N THR A 195 19.16 19.03 -11.49
CA THR A 195 17.75 18.61 -11.48
C THR A 195 17.29 18.18 -10.09
N VAL A 196 18.10 17.39 -9.38
CA VAL A 196 17.82 16.95 -8.00
C VAL A 196 17.73 18.15 -7.06
N ARG A 197 18.71 19.06 -7.11
CA ARG A 197 18.74 20.26 -6.27
C ARG A 197 17.53 21.15 -6.53
N ASN A 198 17.19 21.38 -7.80
CA ASN A 198 16.03 22.19 -8.16
C ASN A 198 14.71 21.55 -7.70
N TYR A 199 14.59 20.22 -7.74
CA TYR A 199 13.43 19.52 -7.22
C TYR A 199 13.23 19.77 -5.72
N PHE A 200 14.26 19.53 -4.90
CA PHE A 200 14.14 19.70 -3.44
C PHE A 200 14.06 21.17 -3.01
N ARG A 201 14.59 22.12 -3.78
CA ARG A 201 14.33 23.56 -3.55
C ARG A 201 12.85 23.91 -3.73
N GLN A 202 12.18 23.27 -4.70
CA GLN A 202 10.76 23.51 -4.98
C GLN A 202 9.85 22.69 -4.06
N LYS A 203 10.33 21.55 -3.55
CA LYS A 203 9.59 20.59 -2.72
C LYS A 203 10.45 20.14 -1.53
N PRO A 204 10.78 21.06 -0.60
CA PRO A 204 11.67 20.76 0.53
C PRO A 204 11.12 19.68 1.46
N GLU A 205 9.80 19.52 1.51
CA GLU A 205 9.09 18.50 2.29
C GLU A 205 9.10 17.12 1.63
N SER A 206 9.54 17.03 0.37
CA SER A 206 9.55 15.75 -0.32
C SER A 206 10.66 14.86 0.25
N PRO A 207 10.34 13.64 0.69
CA PRO A 207 11.33 12.76 1.29
C PRO A 207 12.23 12.04 0.26
N TRP A 208 11.85 12.04 -1.03
CA TRP A 208 12.60 11.36 -2.09
C TRP A 208 12.30 11.91 -3.48
N ILE A 209 13.26 11.67 -4.39
CA ILE A 209 13.06 11.76 -5.84
C ILE A 209 13.50 10.44 -6.47
N GLY A 210 12.65 9.86 -7.32
CA GLY A 210 12.99 8.66 -8.08
C GLY A 210 13.93 9.01 -9.24
N ILE A 211 15.14 8.45 -9.23
CA ILE A 211 16.17 8.58 -10.27
C ILE A 211 16.92 7.25 -10.37
N GLY A 212 17.05 6.67 -11.55
CA GLY A 212 17.84 5.44 -11.69
C GLY A 212 18.10 5.10 -13.14
N SER A 213 19.33 4.72 -13.47
CA SER A 213 19.64 4.21 -14.81
C SER A 213 18.88 2.89 -15.04
N PRO A 214 18.24 2.69 -16.20
CA PRO A 214 17.55 1.45 -16.55
C PRO A 214 18.42 0.19 -16.61
N THR A 215 19.75 0.32 -16.61
CA THR A 215 20.69 -0.81 -16.81
C THR A 215 21.49 -1.22 -15.56
N THR A 216 21.32 -0.53 -14.44
CA THR A 216 21.92 -0.83 -13.14
C THR A 216 20.83 -0.65 -12.09
N GLY A 217 20.68 -1.58 -11.14
CA GLY A 217 19.57 -1.60 -10.17
C GLY A 217 19.19 -0.21 -9.61
N ALA A 218 17.89 -0.02 -9.34
CA ALA A 218 17.32 1.23 -8.87
C ALA A 218 18.17 1.84 -7.73
N ALA A 219 18.70 3.04 -7.95
CA ALA A 219 19.33 3.84 -6.92
C ALA A 219 18.30 4.83 -6.36
N SER A 220 18.38 5.14 -5.08
CA SER A 220 17.60 6.21 -4.45
C SER A 220 18.56 7.21 -3.82
N ALA A 221 18.35 8.50 -4.05
CA ALA A 221 19.08 9.55 -3.35
C ALA A 221 18.20 10.12 -2.23
N SER A 222 18.64 10.03 -0.98
CA SER A 222 18.04 10.71 0.17
C SER A 222 18.76 12.04 0.40
N ALA A 223 18.03 13.08 0.80
CA ALA A 223 18.65 14.27 1.36
C ALA A 223 19.19 13.93 2.76
N ILE A 224 20.50 14.06 2.97
CA ILE A 224 21.05 14.21 4.32
C ILE A 224 20.96 15.70 4.60
N ALA A 225 20.13 16.09 5.56
CA ALA A 225 20.14 17.45 6.09
C ALA A 225 21.34 17.59 7.04
N ASP A 226 22.19 18.57 6.79
CA ASP A 226 23.13 19.11 7.78
C ASP A 226 22.37 19.85 8.89
#